data_AF-A0A2G6E1A3-F1
#
_entry.id   AF-A0A2G6E1A3-F1
#
_cell.length_a   1.000
_cell.length_b   1.000
_cell.length_c   1.000
_cell.angle_alpha   90.00
_cell.angle_beta   90.00
_cell.angle_gamma   90.00
#
_symmetry.space_group_name_H-M   'P 1'
#
loop_
_entity.id
_entity.type
_entity.pdbx_description
1 polymer ?
#
loop_
_entity_poly.entity_id
_entity_poly.type
_entity_poly.pdbx_seq_one_letter_code
_entity_poly.pdbx_strand_id
1 'polypeptide(L)'
;MSHLLADYDYDLPENLIAQSPTLPHHDARLLVCQPDGDSYTYDDKNFTDLPHILLPDDVLFFNNTKVFKARLPLIQKKVTRHS
;
A
#
# COMPACT_ATOMS: atom_id res chain seq x y z
N MET A 1 8.91 24.80 -5.37
CA MET A 1 7.77 24.17 -4.71
C MET A 1 8.03 24.12 -3.22
N SER A 2 7.09 24.57 -2.39
CA SER A 2 7.02 24.13 -1.00
C SER A 2 6.76 22.62 -1.00
N HIS A 3 7.43 21.89 -0.11
CA HIS A 3 7.17 20.49 0.16
C HIS A 3 6.61 20.39 1.57
N LEU A 4 5.52 21.13 1.82
CA LEU A 4 4.87 21.11 3.12
C LEU A 4 3.92 19.93 3.15
N LEU A 5 3.75 19.33 4.32
CA LEU A 5 2.83 18.21 4.50
C LEU A 5 1.40 18.56 4.07
N ALA A 6 1.01 19.83 4.26
CA ALA A 6 -0.31 20.35 3.91
C ALA A 6 -0.61 20.28 2.40
N ASP A 7 0.42 20.26 1.54
CA ASP A 7 0.24 20.14 0.08
C ASP A 7 -0.30 18.74 -0.33
N TYR A 8 -0.34 17.79 0.61
CA TYR A 8 -0.83 16.42 0.43
C TYR A 8 -2.10 16.12 1.26
N ASP A 9 -2.71 17.13 1.87
CA ASP A 9 -3.92 16.96 2.68
C ASP A 9 -5.17 16.91 1.79
N TYR A 10 -6.11 16.02 2.10
CA TYR A 10 -7.38 15.88 1.40
C TYR A 10 -8.49 15.38 2.33
N ASP A 11 -9.73 15.76 2.03
CA ASP A 11 -10.89 15.32 2.80
C ASP A 11 -11.18 13.84 2.53
N LEU A 12 -10.96 12.99 3.55
CA LEU A 12 -11.23 11.56 3.50
C LEU A 12 -12.27 11.19 4.57
N PRO A 13 -13.56 11.09 4.18
CA PRO A 13 -14.60 10.61 5.07
C PRO A 13 -14.28 9.22 5.63
N GLU A 14 -14.42 9.05 6.95
CA GLU A 14 -14.05 7.79 7.65
C GLU A 14 -14.77 6.56 7.09
N ASN A 15 -16.01 6.73 6.61
CA ASN A 15 -16.82 5.65 6.03
C ASN A 15 -16.31 5.16 4.67
N LEU A 16 -15.39 5.89 4.01
CA LEU A 16 -14.73 5.45 2.78
C LEU A 16 -13.44 4.65 3.05
N ILE A 17 -13.01 4.57 4.31
CA ILE A 17 -11.87 3.74 4.73
C ILE A 17 -12.35 2.31 4.92
N ALA A 18 -11.93 1.42 4.02
CA ALA A 18 -12.24 0.00 4.10
C ALA A 18 -11.71 -0.60 5.42
N GLN A 19 -12.62 -1.11 6.25
CA GLN A 19 -12.28 -1.77 7.53
C GLN A 19 -11.94 -3.26 7.35
N SER A 20 -12.38 -3.84 6.23
CA SER A 20 -12.11 -5.22 5.84
C SER A 20 -11.95 -5.30 4.32
N PRO A 21 -11.15 -6.24 3.80
CA PRO A 21 -11.05 -6.43 2.36
C PRO A 21 -12.37 -6.92 1.77
N THR A 22 -12.62 -6.58 0.51
CA THR A 22 -13.69 -7.20 -0.29
C THR A 22 -13.41 -8.69 -0.48
N LEU A 23 -14.48 -9.49 -0.48
CA LEU A 23 -14.46 -10.92 -0.77
C LEU A 23 -15.50 -11.22 -1.85
N PRO A 24 -15.11 -11.79 -3.00
CA PRO A 24 -13.75 -12.15 -3.40
C PRO A 24 -12.82 -10.94 -3.63
N HIS A 25 -11.50 -11.14 -3.46
CA HIS A 25 -10.52 -10.03 -3.51
C HIS A 25 -10.43 -9.32 -4.85
N HIS A 26 -10.75 -9.99 -5.96
CA HIS A 26 -10.68 -9.41 -7.30
C HIS A 26 -11.85 -8.46 -7.61
N ASP A 27 -12.86 -8.40 -6.74
CA ASP A 27 -13.99 -7.45 -6.87
C ASP A 27 -13.65 -6.05 -6.34
N ALA A 28 -12.41 -5.82 -5.92
CA ALA A 28 -11.95 -4.49 -5.55
C ALA A 28 -11.99 -3.55 -6.76
N ARG A 29 -12.37 -2.28 -6.54
CA ARG A 29 -12.30 -1.23 -7.55
C ARG A 29 -10.84 -0.91 -7.90
N LEU A 30 -10.60 -0.61 -9.16
CA LEU A 30 -9.32 -0.17 -9.71
C LEU A 30 -9.53 1.18 -10.40
N LEU A 31 -8.87 2.23 -9.92
CA LEU A 31 -8.85 3.52 -10.60
C LEU A 31 -7.65 3.57 -11.55
N VAL A 32 -7.92 3.67 -12.85
CA VAL A 32 -6.88 3.84 -13.87
C VAL A 32 -6.65 5.33 -14.06
N CYS A 33 -5.45 5.81 -13.72
CA CYS A 33 -5.04 7.20 -13.90
C CYS A 33 -3.98 7.26 -15.01
N GLN A 34 -4.27 7.93 -16.13
CA GLN A 34 -3.32 8.07 -17.24
C GLN A 34 -2.92 9.54 -17.42
N PRO A 35 -1.61 9.85 -17.54
CA PRO A 35 -1.17 11.22 -17.85
C PRO A 35 -1.71 11.70 -19.21
N ASP A 36 -2.20 12.92 -19.26
CA ASP A 36 -2.61 13.63 -20.47
C ASP A 36 -2.08 15.06 -20.43
N GLY A 37 -0.86 15.25 -20.94
CA GLY A 37 -0.12 16.51 -20.86
C GLY A 37 0.15 16.93 -19.41
N ASP A 38 -0.35 18.11 -19.02
CA ASP A 38 -0.29 18.64 -17.65
C ASP A 38 -1.46 18.17 -16.76
N SER A 39 -2.26 17.22 -17.24
CA SER A 39 -3.46 16.70 -16.57
C SER A 39 -3.48 15.17 -16.50
N TYR A 40 -4.56 14.61 -15.97
CA TYR A 40 -4.79 13.17 -15.91
C TYR A 40 -6.20 12.84 -16.38
N THR A 41 -6.32 11.72 -17.07
CA THR A 41 -7.61 11.06 -17.32
C THR A 41 -7.82 9.94 -16.31
N TYR A 42 -9.08 9.72 -15.94
CA TYR A 42 -9.48 8.79 -14.91
C TYR A 42 -10.54 7.83 -15.44
N ASP A 43 -10.38 6.54 -15.17
CA ASP A 43 -11.33 5.50 -15.56
C ASP A 43 -11.56 4.52 -14.40
N ASP A 44 -12.82 4.33 -14.04
CA ASP A 44 -13.25 3.39 -13.01
C ASP A 44 -13.35 1.98 -13.61
N LYS A 45 -12.59 1.05 -13.05
CA LYS A 45 -12.53 -0.36 -13.44
C LYS A 45 -12.63 -1.28 -12.23
N ASN A 46 -12.71 -2.58 -12.47
CA ASN A 46 -12.53 -3.61 -11.45
C ASN A 46 -11.14 -4.20 -11.53
N PHE A 47 -10.62 -4.76 -10.44
CA PHE A 47 -9.30 -5.38 -10.43
C PHE A 47 -9.20 -6.56 -11.41
N THR A 48 -10.32 -7.23 -11.71
CA THR A 48 -10.41 -8.24 -12.78
C THR A 48 -10.07 -7.72 -14.17
N ASP A 49 -10.17 -6.42 -14.41
CA ASP A 49 -9.87 -5.80 -15.71
C ASP A 49 -8.37 -5.56 -15.91
N LEU A 50 -7.55 -5.71 -14.86
CA LEU A 50 -6.11 -5.46 -14.89
C LEU A 50 -5.39 -6.15 -16.06
N PRO A 51 -5.65 -7.44 -16.40
CA PRO A 51 -4.99 -8.09 -17.53
C PRO A 51 -5.29 -7.43 -18.89
N HIS A 52 -6.41 -6.72 -19.03
CA HIS A 52 -6.78 -6.01 -20.25
C HIS A 52 -6.14 -4.62 -20.37
N ILE A 53 -5.61 -4.09 -19.26
CA ILE A 53 -4.93 -2.79 -19.20
C ILE A 53 -3.44 -2.94 -19.52
N LEU A 54 -2.85 -4.10 -19.21
CA LEU A 54 -1.43 -4.37 -19.43
C LEU A 54 -1.13 -4.68 -20.90
N LEU A 55 0.03 -4.23 -21.35
CA LEU A 55 0.57 -4.57 -22.66
C LEU A 55 1.32 -5.91 -22.61
N PRO A 56 1.46 -6.63 -23.74
CA PRO A 56 2.11 -7.95 -23.77
C PRO A 56 3.53 -8.00 -23.18
N ASP A 57 4.26 -6.89 -23.22
CA ASP A 57 5.65 -6.80 -22.77
C ASP A 57 5.80 -6.13 -21.38
N ASP A 58 4.69 -5.88 -20.68
CA ASP A 58 4.72 -5.32 -19.33
C ASP A 58 5.21 -6.34 -18.29
N VAL A 59 6.00 -5.87 -17.33
CA VAL A 59 6.52 -6.70 -16.23
C VAL A 59 5.93 -6.24 -14.90
N LEU A 60 5.20 -7.14 -14.24
CA LEU A 60 4.67 -6.91 -12.90
C LEU A 60 5.67 -7.35 -11.84
N PHE A 61 6.07 -6.39 -11.00
CA PHE A 61 6.90 -6.67 -9.83
C PHE A 61 6.02 -6.82 -8.58
N PHE A 62 5.96 -8.05 -8.06
CA PHE A 62 5.25 -8.34 -6.81
C PHE A 62 6.20 -8.29 -5.63
N ASN A 63 5.85 -7.55 -4.58
CA ASN A 63 6.59 -7.60 -3.34
C ASN A 63 6.26 -8.89 -2.58
N ASN A 64 7.27 -9.75 -2.40
CA ASN A 64 7.17 -10.92 -1.55
C ASN A 64 7.95 -10.67 -0.24
N THR A 65 7.24 -10.21 0.79
CA THR A 65 7.83 -9.95 2.11
C THR A 65 8.19 -11.25 2.82
N LYS A 66 9.44 -11.39 3.24
CA LYS A 66 9.92 -12.54 4.06
C LYS A 66 10.35 -12.06 5.45
N VAL A 67 9.79 -12.68 6.48
CA VAL A 67 10.21 -12.43 7.87
C VAL A 67 11.42 -13.28 8.20
N PHE A 68 12.55 -12.64 8.49
CA PHE A 68 13.72 -13.32 9.03
C PHE A 68 13.57 -13.47 10.54
N LYS A 69 13.55 -14.72 11.01
CA LYS A 69 13.49 -15.00 12.45
C LYS A 69 14.85 -14.70 13.07
N ALA A 70 14.93 -13.68 13.92
CA ALA A 70 16.05 -13.47 14.82
C ALA A 70 15.69 -14.02 16.20
N ARG A 71 16.54 -14.87 16.77
CA ARG A 71 16.45 -15.31 18.17
C ARG A 71 17.66 -14.76 18.90
N LEU A 72 17.44 -13.84 19.83
CA LEU A 72 18.48 -13.34 20.71
C LEU A 72 18.40 -14.07 22.06
N PRO A 73 19.50 -14.64 22.56
CA PRO A 73 19.52 -15.21 23.91
C PRO A 73 19.44 -14.08 24.94
N LEU A 74 18.47 -14.17 25.85
CA LEU A 74 18.39 -13.26 26.99
C LEU A 74 19.40 -13.69 28.05
N ILE A 75 20.38 -12.84 28.35
CA ILE A 75 21.27 -13.05 29.49
C ILE A 75 20.71 -12.25 30.67
N GLN A 76 20.11 -12.94 31.65
CA GLN A 76 19.70 -12.29 32.90
C GLN A 76 20.93 -12.06 33.79
N LYS A 77 21.37 -10.82 33.93
CA LYS A 77 22.31 -10.43 34.99
C LYS A 77 21.52 -10.07 36.25
N LYS A 78 21.77 -10.78 37.36
CA LYS A 78 21.28 -10.35 38.68
C LYS A 78 21.96 -9.03 39.04
N VAL A 79 21.19 -7.96 39.12
CA VAL A 79 21.66 -6.67 39.65
C VAL A 79 21.53 -6.73 41.17
N THR A 80 22.63 -6.98 41.87
CA THR A 80 22.70 -6.85 43.32
C THR A 80 22.84 -5.37 43.68
N ARG A 81 21.76 -4.74 44.16
CA ARG A 81 21.84 -3.43 44.82
C ARG A 81 22.58 -3.63 46.15
N HIS A 82 23.74 -3.01 46.28
CA HIS A 82 24.42 -2.88 47.56
C HIS A 82 23.76 -1.73 48.31
N SER A 83 23.30 -2.03 49.52
CA SER A 83 22.76 -1.09 50.50
C SER A 83 23.82 -0.11 51.00
#